data_AF-A0A099YXX5-F1
#
_entry.id   AF-A0A099YXX5-F1
#
_cell.length_a   1.000
_cell.length_b   1.000
_cell.length_c   1.000
_cell.angle_alpha   90.00
_cell.angle_beta   90.00
_cell.angle_gamma   90.00
#
_symmetry.space_group_name_H-M   'P 1'
#
loop_
_entity.id
_entity.type
_entity.pdbx_description
1 polymer ?
#
loop_
_entity_poly.entity_id
_entity_poly.type
_entity_poly.pdbx_seq_one_letter_code
_entity_poly.pdbx_strand_id
1 'polypeptide(L)' 'MSTDQPVAPTEEQLEILEYNFCKVDKHPDATTLCLIAAETGLSEEQTRKWFKQRLSEWRKSEGLPSESGSVRD' A
#
# COMPACT_ATOMS: atom_id res chain seq x y z
N MET A 1 0.69 1.22 25.37
CA MET A 1 1.19 0.36 24.29
C MET A 1 1.69 1.30 23.20
N SER A 2 2.97 1.66 23.22
CA SER A 2 3.55 2.61 22.27
C SER A 2 4.22 1.82 21.15
N THR A 3 3.51 1.61 20.04
CA THR A 3 4.03 0.94 18.85
C THR A 3 4.83 1.92 17.99
N ASP A 4 6.01 2.33 18.48
CA ASP A 4 7.05 2.99 17.70
C ASP A 4 8.18 1.99 17.41
N GLN A 5 7.89 0.96 16.62
CA GLN A 5 8.94 0.15 16.00
C GLN A 5 8.62 -0.05 14.52
N PRO A 6 9.61 0.13 13.61
CA PRO A 6 9.49 -0.16 12.20
C PRO A 6 9.56 -1.68 11.98
N VAL A 7 8.59 -2.40 12.53
CA VAL A 7 8.38 -3.81 12.25
C VAL A 7 7.53 -3.91 10.99
N ALA A 8 7.90 -4.80 10.07
CA ALA A 8 7.08 -5.10 8.92
C ALA A 8 5.66 -5.48 9.41
N PRO A 9 4.59 -5.07 8.70
CA PRO A 9 3.23 -5.42 9.10
C PRO A 9 3.09 -6.94 9.24
N THR A 10 2.37 -7.39 10.26
CA THR A 10 2.05 -8.81 10.46
C THR A 10 1.16 -9.33 9.35
N GLU A 11 1.03 -10.65 9.24
CA GLU A 11 0.19 -11.29 8.21
C GLU A 11 -1.26 -10.81 8.27
N GLU A 12 -1.83 -10.68 9.48
CA GLU A 12 -3.17 -10.12 9.69
C GLU A 12 -3.29 -8.67 9.18
N GLN A 13 -2.28 -7.83 9.46
CA GLN A 13 -2.25 -6.45 8.98
C GLN A 13 -2.11 -6.39 7.46
N LEU A 14 -1.27 -7.27 6.89
CA LEU A 14 -1.07 -7.41 5.45
C LEU A 14 -2.37 -7.82 4.74
N GLU A 15 -3.13 -8.77 5.29
CA GLU A 15 -4.42 -9.17 4.74
C GLU A 15 -5.39 -7.99 4.67
N ILE A 16 -5.48 -7.19 5.72
CA ILE A 16 -6.32 -5.98 5.76
C ILE A 16 -5.82 -4.95 4.74
N LEU A 17 -4.51 -4.69 4.67
CA LEU A 17 -3.91 -3.75 3.73
C LEU A 17 -4.14 -4.18 2.27
N GLU A 18 -3.94 -5.46 1.95
CA GLU A 18 -4.17 -6.02 0.61
C GLU A 18 -5.64 -6.03 0.24
N TYR A 19 -6.52 -6.37 1.18
CA TYR A 19 -7.96 -6.29 0.97
C TYR A 19 -8.35 -4.87 0.61
N ASN A 20 -7.94 -3.87 1.40
CA ASN A 20 -8.24 -2.47 1.13
C ASN A 20 -7.63 -2.00 -0.20
N PHE A 21 -6.38 -2.38 -0.50
CA PHE A 21 -5.72 -2.04 -1.76
C PHE A 21 -6.39 -2.63 -3.01
N CYS A 22 -6.92 -3.85 -2.91
CA CYS A 22 -7.53 -4.56 -4.04
C CYS A 22 -9.04 -4.28 -4.19
N LYS A 23 -9.75 -4.12 -3.06
CA LYS A 23 -11.22 -4.00 -3.02
C LYS A 23 -11.71 -2.56 -2.88
N VAL A 24 -11.01 -1.71 -2.14
CA VAL A 24 -11.42 -0.32 -1.91
C VAL A 24 -10.81 0.55 -3.01
N ASP A 25 -9.53 0.85 -2.88
CA ASP A 25 -8.84 1.70 -3.85
C ASP A 25 -7.33 1.53 -3.76
N LYS A 26 -6.66 1.58 -4.92
CA LYS A 26 -5.18 1.50 -5.01
C LYS A 26 -4.50 2.81 -4.59
N HIS A 27 -5.27 3.90 -4.56
CA HIS A 27 -4.85 5.24 -4.15
C HIS A 27 -5.80 5.78 -3.08
N PRO A 28 -5.71 5.29 -1.83
CA PRO A 28 -6.56 5.79 -0.76
C PRO A 28 -6.26 7.26 -0.45
N ASP A 29 -7.31 8.07 -0.34
CA ASP A 29 -7.24 9.43 0.18
C ASP A 29 -6.79 9.44 1.66
N ALA A 30 -6.40 10.61 2.17
CA ALA A 30 -5.96 10.77 3.56
C ALA A 30 -6.97 10.20 4.57
N THR A 31 -8.27 10.41 4.34
CA THR A 31 -9.34 9.86 5.19
C THR A 31 -9.35 8.34 5.18
N THR A 32 -9.34 7.72 4.00
CA THR A 32 -9.34 6.26 3.84
C THR A 32 -8.09 5.64 4.45
N LEU A 33 -6.95 6.28 4.24
CA LEU A 33 -5.67 5.87 4.79
C LEU A 33 -5.66 5.90 6.34
N CYS A 34 -6.27 6.92 6.94
CA CYS A 34 -6.44 7.03 8.39
C CYS A 34 -7.32 5.88 8.94
N LEU A 35 -8.42 5.55 8.26
CA LEU A 35 -9.28 4.43 8.64
C LEU A 35 -8.51 3.09 8.60
N ILE A 36 -7.78 2.83 7.52
CA ILE A 36 -6.98 1.60 7.37
C ILE A 36 -5.86 1.53 8.41
N ALA A 37 -5.19 2.65 8.68
CA ALA A 37 -4.17 2.74 9.73
C ALA A 37 -4.76 2.40 11.11
N ALA A 38 -5.94 2.94 11.43
CA ALA A 38 -6.64 2.61 12.66
C ALA A 38 -7.06 1.13 12.72
N GLU A 39 -7.55 0.57 11.62
CA GLU A 39 -8.01 -0.82 11.52
C GLU A 39 -6.86 -1.84 11.65
N THR A 40 -5.70 -1.51 11.08
CA THR A 40 -4.47 -2.31 11.19
C THR A 40 -3.68 -2.04 12.46
N GLY A 41 -3.99 -0.97 13.19
CA GLY A 41 -3.19 -0.49 14.32
C GLY A 41 -1.80 0.05 13.91
N LEU A 42 -1.64 0.42 12.65
CA LEU A 42 -0.43 1.03 12.10
C LEU A 42 -0.53 2.55 12.11
N SER A 43 0.61 3.21 11.91
CA SER A 43 0.61 4.65 11.66
C SER A 43 0.25 4.95 10.21
N GLU A 44 -0.40 6.09 9.96
CA GLU A 44 -0.72 6.58 8.61
C GLU A 44 0.51 6.58 7.69
N GLU A 45 1.68 6.96 8.20
CA GLU A 45 2.91 6.95 7.41
C GLU A 45 3.32 5.53 6.96
N GLN A 46 3.17 4.52 7.83
CA GLN A 46 3.49 3.13 7.52
C GLN A 46 2.53 2.58 6.47
N THR A 47 1.22 2.79 6.66
CA THR A 47 0.19 2.43 5.69
C THR A 47 0.47 3.07 4.34
N ARG A 48 0.79 4.37 4.31
CA ARG A 48 1.13 5.09 3.06
C ARG A 48 2.36 4.51 2.37
N LYS A 49 3.41 4.22 3.12
CA LYS A 49 4.64 3.61 2.58
C LYS A 49 4.34 2.24 1.98
N TRP A 50 3.56 1.42 2.67
CA TRP A 50 3.15 0.12 2.19
C TRP A 50 2.34 0.22 0.89
N PHE A 51 1.32 1.10 0.84
CA PHE A 51 0.50 1.31 -0.36
C PHE A 51 1.35 1.76 -1.56
N LYS A 52 2.32 2.67 -1.37
CA LYS A 52 3.23 3.09 -2.45
C LYS A 52 4.11 1.94 -2.97
N GLN A 53 4.63 1.11 -2.06
CA GLN A 53 5.43 -0.07 -2.44
C GLN A 53 4.57 -1.09 -3.19
N ARG A 54 3.40 -1.44 -2.63
CA ARG A 54 2.48 -2.41 -3.25
C ARG A 54 1.97 -1.93 -4.61
N LEU A 55 1.69 -0.64 -4.76
CA LEU A 55 1.33 -0.04 -6.04
C LEU A 55 2.44 -0.16 -7.09
N SER A 56 3.69 0.06 -6.69
CA SER A 56 4.85 -0.07 -7.58
C SER A 56 5.01 -1.51 -8.06
N GLU A 57 4.88 -2.47 -7.16
CA GLU A 57 4.92 -3.91 -7.49
C GLU A 57 3.73 -4.31 -8.37
N TRP A 58 2.52 -3.85 -8.03
CA TRP A 58 1.33 -4.08 -8.85
C TRP A 58 1.49 -3.53 -10.26
N ARG A 59 2.03 -2.31 -10.43
CA ARG A 59 2.29 -1.74 -11.76
C ARG A 59 3.28 -2.58 -12.58
N LYS A 60 4.32 -3.11 -11.94
CA LYS A 60 5.26 -4.04 -12.60
C LYS A 60 4.55 -5.33 -13.01
N SER A 61 3.71 -5.90 -12.14
CA SER A 61 2.98 -7.15 -12.40
C SER A 61 1.91 -7.00 -13.49
N GLU A 62 1.22 -5.86 -13.57
CA GLU A 62 0.24 -5.58 -14.63
C GLU A 62 0.90 -5.34 -16.00
N GLY A 63 2.23 -5.26 -16.06
CA GLY A 63 2.95 -4.94 -17.28
C GLY A 63 2.71 -3.52 -17.79
N LEU A 64 2.21 -2.62 -16.92
CA LEU A 64 2.10 -1.21 -17.24
C LEU A 64 3.51 -0.63 -17.31
N PRO A 65 3.97 -0.16 -18.48
CA PRO A 65 5.31 0.40 -18.60
C PRO A 65 5.41 1.58 -17.63
N SER A 66 6.42 1.53 -16.75
CA SER A 66 6.85 2.72 -16.01
C SER A 66 7.19 3.75 -17.06
N GLU A 67 6.50 4.89 -17.05
CA GLU A 67 6.55 5.98 -18.02
C GLU A 67 7.96 6.23 -18.57
N SER A 68 8.32 5.50 -19.62
CA SER A 68 9.56 5.63 -20.36
C SER A 68 9.33 4.89 -21.66
N GLY A 69 8.83 5.65 -22.64
CA GLY A 69 8.71 5.17 -24.00
C GLY A 69 10.07 4.74 -24.51
N SER A 70 10.20 3.46 -24.83
CA SER A 70 11.03 3.05 -25.96
C SER A 70 10.39 1.82 -26.57
N VAL A 71 9.23 2.04 -27.17
CA VAL A 71 8.78 1.20 -28.28
C VAL A 71 9.70 1.56 -29.44
N ARG A 72 10.77 0.81 -29.62
CA ARG A 72 11.48 0.66 -30.89
C ARG A 72 11.91 -0.79 -30.96
N ASP A 73 10.98 -1.55 -31.53
CA ASP A 73 11.28 -2.64 -32.48
C ASP A 73 12.50 -2.31 -33.34
#